data_AF-A0A3Q9I639-F1
#
_entry.id   AF-A0A3Q9I639-F1
#
_cell.length_a   1.000
_cell.length_b   1.000
_cell.length_c   1.000
_cell.angle_alpha   90.00
_cell.angle_beta   90.00
_cell.angle_gamma   90.00
#
_symmetry.space_group_name_H-M   'P 1'
#
loop_
_entity.id
_entity.type
_entity.pdbx_description
1 polymer ?
#
loop_
_entity_poly.entity_id
_entity_poly.type
_entity_poly.pdbx_seq_one_letter_code
_entity_poly.pdbx_strand_id
1 'polypeptide(L)'
;MMQAGLQILEYPDVSDKELREAMMAGMRVINLQVALSLECEQPLLRICMIDAKLRAVHQVFDSNPKVPMWLGKEASSEVYHTSWLIAVDTEPEYIQQWVLLMQDVDQVKITEYIYQ
;
A
#
# COMPACT_ATOMS: atom_id res chain seq x y z
N MET A 1 -28.73 -6.82 13.34
CA MET A 1 -28.43 -5.89 12.24
C MET A 1 -27.06 -6.26 11.70
N MET A 2 -26.96 -6.69 10.44
CA MET A 2 -25.66 -6.93 9.81
C MET A 2 -25.07 -5.56 9.47
N GLN A 3 -23.99 -5.16 10.16
CA GLN A 3 -23.21 -4.00 9.73
C GLN A 3 -22.71 -4.29 8.32
N ALA A 4 -23.01 -3.40 7.37
CA ALA A 4 -22.45 -3.48 6.03
C ALA A 4 -20.92 -3.49 6.14
N GLY A 5 -20.30 -4.43 5.44
CA GLY A 5 -18.86 -4.55 5.32
C GLY A 5 -18.20 -3.28 4.77
N LEU A 6 -16.98 -2.99 5.22
CA LEU A 6 -16.14 -1.94 4.64
C LEU A 6 -15.40 -2.53 3.41
N GLN A 7 -16.16 -2.88 2.36
CA GLN A 7 -15.51 -3.41 1.16
C GLN A 7 -14.75 -2.27 0.46
N ILE A 8 -13.42 -2.31 0.54
CA ILE A 8 -12.56 -1.37 -0.18
C ILE A 8 -12.43 -1.88 -1.62
N LEU A 9 -13.10 -1.22 -2.56
CA LEU A 9 -13.20 -1.66 -3.96
C LEU A 9 -11.84 -1.88 -4.65
N GLU A 10 -10.81 -1.14 -4.23
CA GLU A 10 -9.44 -1.26 -4.74
C GLU A 10 -8.74 -2.57 -4.30
N TYR A 11 -9.24 -3.23 -3.24
CA TYR A 11 -8.66 -4.43 -2.64
C TYR A 11 -9.74 -5.51 -2.42
N PRO A 12 -10.27 -6.11 -3.50
CA PRO A 12 -11.42 -7.01 -3.44
C PRO A 12 -11.13 -8.32 -2.68
N ASP A 13 -9.86 -8.68 -2.52
CA ASP A 13 -9.43 -9.90 -1.83
C ASP A 13 -9.25 -9.70 -0.31
N VAL A 14 -9.32 -8.47 0.18
CA VAL A 14 -9.15 -8.17 1.62
C VAL A 14 -10.51 -8.19 2.30
N SER A 15 -10.62 -9.00 3.36
CA SER A 15 -11.87 -9.13 4.08
C SER A 15 -12.06 -8.02 5.12
N ASP A 16 -13.31 -7.61 5.35
CA ASP A 16 -13.65 -6.67 6.43
C ASP A 16 -13.20 -7.16 7.80
N LYS A 17 -13.17 -8.48 7.98
CA LYS A 17 -12.75 -9.11 9.23
C LYS A 17 -11.28 -8.78 9.51
N GLU A 18 -10.40 -8.93 8.54
CA GLU A 18 -8.96 -8.63 8.70
C GLU A 18 -8.74 -7.14 9.00
N LEU A 19 -9.47 -6.25 8.33
CA LEU A 19 -9.39 -4.81 8.58
C LEU A 19 -9.83 -4.46 10.00
N ARG A 20 -10.97 -5.02 10.45
CA ARG A 20 -11.48 -4.83 11.81
C ARG A 20 -10.53 -5.37 12.86
N GLU A 21 -9.94 -6.55 12.64
CA GLU A 21 -8.99 -7.15 13.58
C GLU A 21 -7.77 -6.23 13.79
N ALA A 22 -7.22 -5.65 12.73
CA ALA A 22 -6.12 -4.70 12.85
C ALA A 22 -6.53 -3.41 13.58
N MET A 23 -7.67 -2.83 13.24
CA MET A 23 -8.18 -1.63 13.92
C MET A 23 -8.46 -1.88 15.42
N MET A 24 -9.03 -3.04 15.75
CA MET A 24 -9.24 -3.45 17.14
C MET A 24 -7.95 -3.69 17.91
N ALA A 25 -6.86 -4.02 17.22
CA ALA A 25 -5.51 -4.10 17.80
C ALA A 25 -4.85 -2.71 18.00
N GLY A 26 -5.55 -1.62 17.70
CA GLY A 26 -5.05 -0.25 17.82
C GLY A 26 -4.23 0.22 16.61
N MET A 27 -4.23 -0.54 15.53
CA MET A 27 -3.53 -0.18 14.29
C MET A 27 -4.38 0.79 13.46
N ARG A 28 -3.72 1.70 12.77
CA ARG A 28 -4.32 2.57 11.76
C ARG A 28 -4.26 1.86 10.42
N VAL A 29 -5.37 1.79 9.69
CA VAL A 29 -5.42 1.16 8.37
C VAL A 29 -5.39 2.26 7.30
N ILE A 30 -4.41 2.21 6.41
CA ILE A 30 -4.20 3.23 5.39
C ILE A 30 -4.04 2.63 4.00
N ASN A 31 -4.51 3.35 2.99
CA ASN A 31 -4.13 3.19 1.59
C ASN A 31 -2.96 4.13 1.30
N LEU A 32 -1.78 3.56 1.11
CA LEU A 32 -0.56 4.25 0.72
C LEU A 32 -0.41 4.18 -0.80
N GLN A 33 -0.54 5.30 -1.48
CA GLN A 33 -0.40 5.40 -2.94
C GLN A 33 0.94 6.02 -3.30
N VAL A 34 1.70 5.38 -4.18
CA VAL A 34 3.02 5.84 -4.62
C VAL A 34 3.01 6.01 -6.13
N ALA A 35 3.50 7.17 -6.59
CA ALA A 35 3.84 7.41 -7.97
C ALA A 35 5.36 7.45 -8.14
N LEU A 36 5.88 6.69 -9.09
CA LEU A 36 7.28 6.78 -9.50
C LEU A 36 7.48 7.93 -10.49
N SER A 37 8.68 8.50 -10.49
CA SER A 37 9.12 9.41 -11.54
C SER A 37 9.07 8.72 -12.90
N LEU A 38 8.65 9.45 -13.94
CA LEU A 38 8.69 8.97 -15.33
C LEU A 38 10.13 8.72 -15.83
N GLU A 39 11.14 9.23 -15.11
CA GLU A 39 12.56 9.00 -15.38
C GLU A 39 13.10 7.75 -14.68
N CYS A 40 12.26 7.00 -13.95
CA CYS A 40 12.69 5.77 -13.28
C CYS A 40 13.11 4.70 -14.31
N GLU A 41 14.41 4.42 -14.39
CA GLU A 41 14.96 3.43 -15.34
C GLU A 41 14.49 1.99 -15.05
N GLN A 42 14.21 1.67 -13.78
CA GLN A 42 13.86 0.32 -13.33
C GLN A 42 12.62 0.33 -12.41
N PRO A 43 11.44 0.69 -12.94
CA PRO A 43 10.24 0.91 -12.13
C PRO A 43 9.77 -0.36 -11.41
N LEU A 44 9.89 -1.53 -12.07
CA LEU A 44 9.55 -2.81 -11.45
C LEU A 44 10.43 -3.13 -10.24
N LEU A 45 11.75 -2.96 -10.40
CA LEU A 45 12.67 -3.19 -9.28
C LEU A 45 12.34 -2.23 -8.13
N ARG A 46 12.06 -0.96 -8.46
CA ARG A 46 11.71 0.07 -7.47
C ARG A 46 10.47 -0.30 -6.67
N ILE A 47 9.38 -0.69 -7.33
CA ILE A 47 8.15 -1.11 -6.65
C ILE A 47 8.37 -2.38 -5.82
N CYS A 48 9.09 -3.37 -6.34
CA CYS A 48 9.44 -4.58 -5.59
C CYS A 48 10.25 -4.25 -4.32
N MET A 49 11.17 -3.28 -4.37
CA MET A 49 11.93 -2.83 -3.21
C MET A 49 11.05 -2.10 -2.19
N ILE A 50 10.11 -1.27 -2.64
CA ILE A 50 9.15 -0.59 -1.77
C ILE A 50 8.25 -1.63 -1.08
N ASP A 51 7.68 -2.57 -1.83
CA ASP A 51 6.82 -3.64 -1.30
C ASP A 51 7.56 -4.51 -0.27
N ALA A 52 8.78 -4.94 -0.58
CA ALA A 52 9.60 -5.73 0.33
C ALA A 52 9.90 -4.97 1.64
N LYS A 53 10.18 -3.67 1.54
CA LYS A 53 10.40 -2.83 2.73
C LYS A 53 9.13 -2.66 3.55
N LEU A 54 8.00 -2.34 2.92
CA LEU A 54 6.70 -2.21 3.61
C LEU A 54 6.35 -3.50 4.36
N ARG A 55 6.48 -4.66 3.70
CA ARG A 55 6.20 -5.98 4.31
C ARG A 55 7.17 -6.37 5.42
N ALA A 56 8.38 -5.79 5.45
CA ALA A 56 9.36 -6.06 6.51
C ALA A 56 9.02 -5.32 7.81
N VAL A 57 8.28 -4.20 7.74
CA VAL A 57 8.00 -3.34 8.90
C VAL A 57 6.53 -3.24 9.28
N HIS A 58 5.62 -3.52 8.34
CA HIS A 58 4.18 -3.33 8.52
C HIS A 58 3.41 -4.56 8.07
N GLN A 59 2.17 -4.69 8.57
CA GLN A 59 1.22 -5.64 8.04
C GLN A 59 0.63 -5.09 6.75
N VAL A 60 1.11 -5.62 5.62
CA VAL A 60 0.55 -5.32 4.29
C VAL A 60 -0.55 -6.32 3.99
N PHE A 61 -1.79 -5.85 3.90
CA PHE A 61 -2.92 -6.70 3.49
C PHE A 61 -2.83 -7.02 2.01
N ASP A 62 -2.65 -5.99 1.19
CA ASP A 62 -2.68 -6.15 -0.26
C ASP A 62 -2.04 -4.97 -1.00
N SER A 63 -1.82 -5.13 -2.30
CA SER A 63 -1.31 -4.11 -3.20
C SER A 63 -2.13 -4.06 -4.49
N ASN A 64 -2.32 -2.86 -5.04
CA ASN A 64 -2.96 -2.66 -6.34
C ASN A 64 -2.09 -1.80 -7.25
N PRO A 65 -1.67 -2.30 -8.42
CA PRO A 65 -1.73 -3.70 -8.86
C PRO A 65 -0.90 -4.66 -7.97
N LYS A 66 -1.10 -5.98 -8.14
CA LYS A 66 -0.51 -7.03 -7.29
C LYS A 66 1.00 -7.17 -7.52
N VAL A 67 1.82 -6.53 -6.69
CA VAL A 67 3.28 -6.52 -6.81
C VAL A 67 3.92 -7.91 -6.86
N PRO A 68 3.51 -8.90 -6.02
CA PRO A 68 4.10 -10.25 -6.09
C PRO A 68 3.94 -10.92 -7.46
N MET A 69 2.95 -10.51 -8.27
CA MET A 69 2.71 -11.07 -9.59
C MET A 69 3.67 -10.55 -10.66
N TRP A 70 4.55 -9.59 -10.35
CA TRP A 70 5.44 -8.95 -11.33
C TRP A 70 6.87 -9.45 -11.31
N LEU A 71 7.24 -10.32 -10.37
CA LEU A 71 8.54 -10.98 -10.36
C LEU A 71 8.76 -11.71 -11.70
N GLY A 72 9.75 -11.27 -12.47
CA GLY A 72 10.11 -11.83 -13.77
C GLY A 72 9.23 -11.39 -14.95
N LYS A 73 8.43 -10.34 -14.81
CA LYS A 73 7.61 -9.77 -15.90
C LYS A 73 8.21 -8.47 -16.48
N GLU A 74 7.73 -8.07 -17.65
CA GLU A 74 8.01 -6.74 -18.22
C GLU A 74 7.17 -5.65 -17.52
N ALA A 75 7.71 -4.44 -17.45
CA ALA A 75 7.05 -3.32 -16.78
C ALA A 75 5.84 -2.86 -17.59
N SER A 76 4.65 -2.85 -16.97
CA SER A 76 3.49 -2.13 -17.51
C SER A 76 3.47 -0.69 -17.01
N SER A 77 2.69 0.18 -17.66
CA SER A 77 2.49 1.57 -17.19
C SER A 77 1.88 1.63 -15.78
N GLU A 78 1.19 0.57 -15.35
CA GLU A 78 0.57 0.48 -14.02
C GLU A 78 1.62 0.45 -12.91
N VAL A 79 2.85 0.03 -13.19
CA VAL A 79 3.96 0.00 -12.22
C VAL A 79 4.29 1.39 -11.69
N TYR A 80 4.10 2.44 -12.50
CA TYR A 80 4.36 3.81 -12.09
C TYR A 80 3.36 4.32 -11.04
N HIS A 81 2.24 3.64 -10.83
CA HIS A 81 1.24 3.98 -9.83
C HIS A 81 0.82 2.72 -9.07
N THR A 82 1.45 2.50 -7.92
CA THR A 82 1.14 1.34 -7.07
C THR A 82 0.61 1.82 -5.73
N SER A 83 -0.41 1.15 -5.22
CA SER A 83 -0.93 1.39 -3.88
C SER A 83 -0.87 0.16 -3.00
N TRP A 84 -0.81 0.36 -1.69
CA TRP A 84 -0.82 -0.70 -0.69
C TRP A 84 -1.83 -0.39 0.40
N LEU A 85 -2.62 -1.40 0.76
CA LEU A 85 -3.45 -1.38 1.96
C LEU A 85 -2.63 -1.95 3.11
N ILE A 86 -2.33 -1.12 4.09
CA ILE A 86 -1.41 -1.48 5.18
C ILE A 86 -2.00 -1.10 6.55
N ALA A 87 -1.71 -1.91 7.56
CA ALA A 87 -1.95 -1.58 8.96
C ALA A 87 -0.65 -1.11 9.63
N VAL A 88 -0.72 0.02 10.33
CA VAL A 88 0.44 0.73 10.87
C VAL A 88 0.18 1.12 12.33
N ASP A 89 1.21 1.05 13.17
CA ASP A 89 1.19 1.40 14.60
C ASP A 89 1.75 2.81 14.88
N THR A 90 2.01 3.58 13.81
CA THR A 90 2.64 4.90 13.85
C THR A 90 1.81 5.93 13.09
N GLU A 91 2.20 7.22 13.19
CA GLU A 91 1.60 8.27 12.38
C GLU A 91 1.87 8.03 10.87
N PRO A 92 0.84 7.98 10.02
CA PRO A 92 0.99 7.72 8.58
C PRO A 92 1.98 8.67 7.88
N GLU A 93 2.12 9.90 8.36
CA GLU A 93 3.05 10.90 7.84
C GLU A 93 4.51 10.42 7.89
N TYR A 94 4.89 9.62 8.89
CA TYR A 94 6.25 9.06 8.95
C TYR A 94 6.52 8.10 7.79
N ILE A 95 5.52 7.28 7.44
CA ILE A 95 5.60 6.34 6.33
C ILE A 95 5.62 7.11 5.02
N GLN A 96 4.79 8.14 4.90
CA GLN A 96 4.79 9.03 3.74
C GLN A 96 6.18 9.61 3.48
N GLN A 97 6.79 10.23 4.50
CA GLN A 97 8.11 10.85 4.39
C GLN A 97 9.18 9.83 4.06
N TRP A 98 9.17 8.67 4.71
CA TRP A 98 10.13 7.61 4.46
C TRP A 98 10.07 7.09 3.01
N VAL A 99 8.88 6.91 2.45
CA VAL A 99 8.71 6.47 1.06
C VAL A 99 9.07 7.58 0.07
N LEU A 100 8.72 8.84 0.36
CA LEU A 100 9.13 10.00 -0.44
C LEU A 100 10.65 10.17 -0.55
N LEU A 101 11.40 9.73 0.47
CA LEU A 101 12.86 9.76 0.44
C LEU A 101 13.49 8.62 -0.36
N MET A 102 12.70 7.67 -0.87
CA MET A 102 13.22 6.64 -1.75
C MET A 102 13.49 7.22 -3.14
N GLN A 103 14.64 6.82 -3.72
CA GLN A 103 15.02 7.22 -5.07
C GLN A 103 13.91 6.87 -6.08
N ASP A 104 13.70 7.76 -7.05
CA ASP A 104 12.71 7.66 -8.14
C ASP A 104 11.23 7.66 -7.70
N VAL A 105 10.93 8.01 -6.45
CA VAL A 105 9.56 8.31 -6.02
C VAL A 105 9.27 9.80 -6.28
N ASP A 106 8.18 10.07 -6.99
CA ASP A 106 7.73 11.44 -7.32
C ASP A 106 6.65 11.93 -6.35
N GLN A 107 5.70 11.05 -6.01
CA GLN A 107 4.57 11.40 -5.15
C GLN A 107 4.18 10.25 -4.22
N VAL A 108 3.76 10.61 -3.01
CA VAL A 108 3.12 9.69 -2.06
C VAL A 108 1.86 10.33 -1.49
N LYS A 109 0.74 9.62 -1.55
CA LYS A 109 -0.54 10.02 -0.94
C LYS A 109 -0.98 8.96 0.05
N ILE A 110 -1.69 9.39 1.09
CA ILE A 110 -2.25 8.51 2.10
C ILE A 110 -3.73 8.81 2.25
N THR A 111 -4.54 7.75 2.29
CA THR A 111 -5.94 7.81 2.75
C THR A 111 -6.08 6.88 3.94
N GLU A 112 -6.52 7.38 5.08
CA GLU A 112 -6.79 6.57 6.27
C GLU A 112 -8.25 6.11 6.29
N TYR A 113 -8.46 4.83 6.62
CA TYR A 113 -9.78 4.25 6.83
C TYR A 113 -10.12 4.29 8.32
N ILE A 114 -11.24 4.95 8.64
CA ILE A 114 -11.75 5.06 10.00
C ILE A 114 -13.03 4.23 10.08
N TYR A 115 -13.11 3.33 11.06
CA TYR A 115 -14.35 2.62 11.36
C TYR A 115 -15.21 3.46 12.32
N GLN A 116 -16.47 3.71 11.96
CA GLN A 116 -17.48 4.33 12.83
C GLN A 116 -18.47 3.29 13.36
#